data_AF-A0AA44S590-F1
#
_entry.id   AF-A0AA44S590-F1
#
_cell.length_a   1.000
_cell.length_b   1.000
_cell.length_c   1.000
_cell.angle_alpha   90.00
_cell.angle_beta   90.00
_cell.angle_gamma   90.00
#
_symmetry.space_group_name_H-M   'P 1'
#
loop_
_entity.id
_entity.type
_entity.pdbx_description
1 polymer ?
#
loop_
_entity_poly.entity_id
_entity_poly.type
_entity_poly.pdbx_seq_one_letter_code
_entity_poly.pdbx_strand_id
1 'polypeptide(L)'
;LRFANQALAELWDRNSISEIHITMAEDFGVEDRGKFYDAVGALRDVVLNHLLQVLALVTMEPPVGSSADDLNDKKAEVFRAMAPLDPDR
;
A
#
# COMPACT_ATOMS: atom_id res chain seq x y z
N LEU A 1 -4.05 7.61 -13.00
CA LEU A 1 -4.66 8.79 -12.33
C LEU A 1 -3.60 9.82 -11.98
N ARG A 2 -2.80 9.62 -10.93
CA ARG A 2 -1.78 10.57 -10.43
C ARG A 2 -0.89 11.19 -11.52
N PHE A 3 -0.21 10.35 -12.31
CA PHE A 3 0.82 10.83 -13.24
C PHE A 3 0.32 11.34 -14.59
N ALA A 4 -0.97 11.17 -14.89
CA ALA A 4 -1.57 11.63 -16.14
C ALA A 4 -2.38 12.93 -15.97
N ASN A 5 -2.56 13.42 -14.73
CA ASN A 5 -3.39 14.57 -14.41
C ASN A 5 -2.58 15.58 -13.60
N GLN A 6 -2.23 16.71 -14.20
CA GLN A 6 -1.38 17.73 -13.57
C GLN A 6 -1.96 18.24 -12.24
N ALA A 7 -3.26 18.53 -12.20
CA ALA A 7 -3.92 19.01 -10.97
C ALA A 7 -3.82 18.00 -9.81
N LEU A 8 -3.84 16.70 -10.10
CA LEU A 8 -3.65 15.68 -9.06
C LEU A 8 -2.18 15.53 -8.69
N ALA A 9 -1.26 15.62 -9.65
CA ALA A 9 0.17 15.52 -9.40
C ALA A 9 0.68 16.65 -8.48
N GLU A 10 0.20 17.88 -8.68
CA GLU A 10 0.57 19.05 -7.85
C GLU A 10 0.08 18.94 -6.41
N LEU A 11 -1.04 18.25 -6.18
CA LEU A 11 -1.61 18.04 -4.84
C LEU A 11 -1.08 16.78 -4.15
N TRP A 12 -0.23 15.98 -4.80
CA TRP A 12 0.15 14.66 -4.31
C TRP A 12 1.43 14.64 -3.48
N ASP A 13 1.50 15.51 -2.48
CA ASP A 13 2.64 15.60 -1.57
C ASP A 13 2.21 15.93 -0.13
N ARG A 14 3.18 15.97 0.79
CA ARG A 14 2.97 16.28 2.21
C ARG A 14 2.55 17.74 2.49
N ASN A 15 2.64 18.63 1.51
CA ASN A 15 2.24 20.03 1.67
C ASN A 15 0.73 20.17 1.48
N SER A 16 0.12 19.26 0.71
CA SER A 16 -1.31 19.25 0.39
C SER A 16 -2.07 18.12 1.09
N ILE A 17 -1.44 16.96 1.32
CA ILE A 17 -2.05 15.79 1.96
C ILE A 17 -1.72 15.80 3.46
N SER A 18 -2.76 15.84 4.29
CA SER A 18 -2.64 15.73 5.74
C SER A 18 -2.57 14.27 6.22
N GLU A 19 -3.39 13.38 5.65
CA GLU A 19 -3.49 11.98 6.06
C GLU A 19 -4.03 11.09 4.93
N ILE A 20 -3.63 9.80 4.94
CA ILE A 20 -4.10 8.78 4.00
C ILE A 20 -4.70 7.62 4.80
N HIS A 21 -5.98 7.32 4.55
CA HIS A 21 -6.65 6.13 5.10
C HIS A 21 -6.85 5.09 4.01
N ILE A 22 -6.43 3.86 4.29
CA ILE A 22 -6.67 2.69 3.42
C ILE A 22 -7.56 1.73 4.20
N THR A 23 -8.75 1.45 3.69
CA THR A 23 -9.73 0.57 4.32
C THR A 23 -9.97 -0.65 3.46
N MET A 24 -9.84 -1.83 4.07
CA MET A 24 -10.29 -3.10 3.50
C MET A 24 -11.30 -3.70 4.49
N ALA A 25 -12.54 -3.77 4.04
CA ALA A 25 -13.64 -4.35 4.81
C ALA A 25 -14.27 -5.47 3.97
N GLU A 26 -14.50 -6.60 4.60
CA GLU A 26 -15.18 -7.77 4.02
C GLU A 26 -16.50 -7.96 4.77
N ASP A 27 -17.57 -8.24 4.04
CA ASP A 27 -18.93 -8.43 4.59
C ASP A 27 -19.27 -9.90 4.89
N PHE A 28 -18.28 -10.79 4.79
CA PHE A 28 -18.38 -12.22 5.09
C PHE A 28 -17.42 -12.62 6.21
N GLY A 29 -17.80 -13.64 6.99
CA GLY A 29 -16.99 -14.16 8.09
C GLY A 29 -15.93 -15.19 7.65
N VAL A 30 -15.16 -15.70 8.62
CA VAL A 30 -14.12 -16.74 8.44
C VAL A 30 -14.73 -18.15 8.32
N GLU A 31 -15.87 -18.29 7.64
CA GLU A 31 -16.75 -19.47 7.72
C GLU A 31 -16.08 -20.78 7.26
N ASP A 32 -15.09 -20.71 6.35
CA ASP A 32 -14.39 -21.90 5.81
C ASP A 32 -12.85 -21.85 5.98
N ARG A 33 -12.32 -20.86 6.71
CA ARG A 33 -10.86 -20.60 6.84
C ARG A 33 -10.33 -20.55 8.28
N GLY A 34 -11.17 -20.86 9.28
CA GLY A 34 -10.84 -20.67 10.69
C GLY A 34 -9.51 -21.30 11.15
N LYS A 35 -9.11 -22.47 10.62
CA LYS A 35 -7.84 -23.12 10.96
C LYS A 35 -6.59 -22.51 10.30
N PHE A 36 -6.72 -21.82 9.17
CA PHE A 36 -5.61 -21.10 8.51
C PHE A 36 -5.47 -19.67 9.03
N TYR A 37 -6.59 -19.02 9.33
CA TYR A 37 -6.62 -17.64 9.83
C TYR A 37 -6.00 -17.50 11.23
N ASP A 38 -6.16 -18.51 12.09
CA ASP A 38 -5.64 -18.52 13.47
C ASP A 38 -4.10 -18.56 13.54
N ALA A 39 -3.44 -19.12 12.52
CA ALA A 39 -1.97 -19.20 12.45
C ALA A 39 -1.32 -18.05 11.64
N VAL A 40 -2.02 -17.52 10.63
CA VAL A 40 -1.50 -16.49 9.72
C VAL A 40 -1.81 -15.08 10.24
N GLY A 41 -3.06 -14.86 10.68
CA GLY A 41 -3.59 -13.57 11.09
C GLY A 41 -3.79 -12.57 9.93
N ALA A 42 -4.75 -11.66 10.06
CA ALA A 42 -5.06 -10.64 9.04
C ALA A 42 -3.83 -9.82 8.61
N LEU A 43 -2.86 -9.61 9.52
CA LEU A 43 -1.60 -8.94 9.22
C LEU A 43 -0.82 -9.62 8.09
N ARG A 44 -0.67 -10.96 8.13
CA ARG A 44 0.09 -11.67 7.09
C ARG A 44 -0.76 -11.97 5.86
N ASP A 45 -2.08 -12.09 6.03
CA ASP A 45 -3.00 -12.47 4.96
C ASP A 45 -3.24 -11.33 3.96
N VAL A 46 -3.52 -10.12 4.48
CA VAL A 46 -3.93 -9.00 3.63
C VAL A 46 -3.07 -7.75 3.79
N VAL A 47 -2.47 -7.52 4.96
CA VAL A 47 -1.71 -6.28 5.19
C VAL A 47 -0.35 -6.34 4.50
N LEU A 48 0.48 -7.35 4.79
CA LEU A 48 1.86 -7.44 4.30
C LEU A 48 2.00 -7.51 2.78
N ASN A 49 1.03 -8.11 2.09
CA ASN A 49 1.03 -8.27 0.64
C ASN A 49 0.15 -7.19 -0.02
N HIS A 50 -1.17 -7.24 0.16
CA HIS A 50 -2.13 -6.51 -0.64
C HIS A 50 -2.15 -5.04 -0.26
N LEU A 51 -2.35 -4.71 1.01
CA LEU A 51 -2.44 -3.32 1.43
C LEU A 51 -1.11 -2.58 1.31
N LEU A 52 0.02 -3.22 1.60
CA LEU A 52 1.33 -2.62 1.34
C LEU A 52 1.59 -2.38 -0.15
N GLN A 53 1.16 -3.28 -1.03
CA GLN A 53 1.26 -3.04 -2.48
C GLN A 53 0.36 -1.89 -2.95
N VAL A 54 -0.86 -1.76 -2.41
CA VAL A 54 -1.74 -0.62 -2.67
C VAL A 54 -1.10 0.68 -2.17
N LEU A 55 -0.60 0.69 -0.93
CA LEU A 55 0.12 1.83 -0.38
C LEU A 55 1.26 2.26 -1.30
N ALA A 56 2.12 1.32 -1.72
CA ALA A 56 3.22 1.63 -2.63
C ALA A 56 2.76 2.23 -3.96
N LEU A 57 1.68 1.73 -4.57
CA LEU A 57 1.11 2.34 -5.78
C LEU A 57 0.60 3.77 -5.55
N VAL A 58 0.02 4.01 -4.37
CA VAL A 58 -0.54 5.29 -3.97
C VAL A 58 0.56 6.31 -3.66
N THR A 59 1.72 5.89 -3.14
CA THR A 59 2.77 6.80 -2.66
C THR A 59 4.05 6.82 -3.47
N MET A 60 4.26 5.89 -4.42
CA MET A 60 5.49 5.86 -5.22
C MET A 60 5.68 7.10 -6.10
N GLU A 61 6.93 7.37 -6.45
CA GLU A 61 7.32 8.30 -7.51
C GLU A 61 6.98 7.75 -8.90
N PRO A 62 6.88 8.60 -9.95
CA PRO A 62 6.61 8.14 -11.30
C PRO A 62 7.72 7.19 -11.80
N PRO A 63 7.37 6.01 -12.34
CA PRO A 63 8.32 5.12 -13.00
C PRO A 63 9.00 5.79 -14.20
N VAL A 64 10.25 5.39 -14.46
CA VAL A 64 11.03 5.89 -15.62
C VAL A 64 10.58 5.29 -16.95
N GLY A 65 9.82 4.19 -16.89
CA GLY A 65 9.32 3.47 -18.05
C GLY A 65 8.05 2.69 -17.72
N SER A 66 7.51 1.99 -18.72
CA SER A 66 6.26 1.23 -18.59
C SER A 66 6.48 -0.26 -18.29
N SER A 67 7.72 -0.68 -18.04
CA SER A 67 7.99 -2.09 -17.74
C SER A 67 7.52 -2.45 -16.33
N ALA A 68 7.32 -3.74 -16.09
CA ALA A 68 6.99 -4.23 -14.75
C ALA A 68 8.12 -3.94 -13.74
N ASP A 69 9.37 -4.02 -14.20
CA ASP A 69 10.54 -3.78 -13.36
C ASP A 69 10.64 -2.30 -12.96
N ASP A 70 10.43 -1.37 -13.90
CA ASP A 70 10.40 0.08 -13.59
C ASP A 70 9.34 0.41 -12.52
N LEU A 71 8.18 -0.26 -12.59
CA LEU A 71 7.12 -0.11 -11.61
C LEU A 71 7.52 -0.71 -10.25
N ASN A 72 8.10 -1.90 -10.25
CA ASN A 72 8.50 -2.60 -9.03
C ASN A 72 9.62 -1.85 -8.29
N ASP A 73 10.55 -1.23 -9.02
CA ASP A 73 11.62 -0.41 -8.45
C ASP A 73 11.05 0.77 -7.66
N LYS A 74 10.03 1.46 -8.21
CA LYS A 74 9.38 2.59 -7.51
C LYS A 74 8.57 2.16 -6.30
N LYS A 75 7.97 0.98 -6.33
CA LYS A 75 7.36 0.40 -5.12
C LYS A 75 8.41 0.04 -4.07
N ALA A 76 9.54 -0.53 -4.47
CA ALA A 76 10.62 -0.90 -3.56
C ALA A 76 11.26 0.32 -2.88
N GLU A 77 11.38 1.45 -3.59
CA GLU A 77 11.80 2.73 -3.02
C GLU A 77 10.89 3.17 -1.86
N VAL A 78 9.57 3.05 -2.00
CA VAL A 78 8.62 3.36 -0.92
C VAL A 78 8.91 2.48 0.30
N PHE A 79 8.99 1.16 0.13
CA PHE A 79 9.19 0.26 1.26
C PHE A 79 10.52 0.48 1.99
N ARG A 80 11.59 0.84 1.27
CA ARG A 80 12.88 1.20 1.87
C ARG A 80 12.82 2.49 2.71
N ALA A 81 11.91 3.40 2.38
CA ALA A 81 11.73 4.66 3.10
C ALA A 81 10.78 4.54 4.30
N MET A 82 10.06 3.42 4.45
CA MET A 82 9.17 3.19 5.58
C MET A 82 9.95 2.84 6.85
N ALA A 83 9.58 3.47 7.96
CA ALA A 83 10.03 3.02 9.27
C ALA A 83 9.40 1.64 9.58
N PRO A 84 10.13 0.74 10.28
CA PRO A 84 9.53 -0.48 10.81
C PRO A 84 8.32 -0.15 11.70
N LEU A 85 7.34 -1.05 11.72
CA LEU A 85 6.19 -0.94 12.63
C LEU A 85 6.68 -1.02 14.07
N ASP A 86 6.22 -0.10 14.90
CA ASP A 86 6.42 -0.11 16.34
C ASP A 86 5.24 -0.87 16.99
N PRO A 87 5.44 -2.05 17.59
CA PRO A 87 4.36 -2.81 18.23
C PRO A 87 3.76 -2.13 19.47
N ASP A 88 4.49 -1.17 20.06
CA ASP A 88 4.13 -0.52 21.32
C ASP A 88 3.43 0.84 21.14
N ARG A 89 3.24 1.28 19.88
CA ARG A 89 2.62 2.56 19.51
C ARG A 89 1.16 2.42 19.08
#